data_AF-A0A034VZS9-F1
#
_entry.id   AF-A0A034VZS9-F1
#
_cell.length_a   1.000
_cell.length_b   1.000
_cell.length_c   1.000
_cell.angle_alpha   90.00
_cell.angle_beta   90.00
_cell.angle_gamma   90.00
#
_symmetry.space_group_name_H-M   'P 1'
#
loop_
_entity.id
_entity.type
_entity.pdbx_description
1 polymer ?
#
loop_
_entity_poly.entity_id
_entity_poly.type
_entity_poly.pdbx_seq_one_letter_code
_entity_poly.pdbx_strand_id
1 'polypeptide(L)'
;VVPLENIHLIGHSLGAHIVGATGRYFNEKTGKLVPRITGLDPAKPCFNEGHVLSGLQRGDAKFIDIIHSNPGVLGKREPMGDVDFYPGGLDPLPKGCLHVVCAHGRAWEYYAESVYPGNELNFMGKRCTSQTRLLDNKCPGMEQPMGYAVPRELRGNYFLEVNEAAPFGKGANKEKLAAQANCGLCPERKQ
;
A
#
# COMPACT_ATOMS: atom_id res chain seq x y z
N VAL A 1 -18.04 14.04 17.82
CA VAL A 1 -17.86 12.57 17.66
C VAL A 1 -17.51 12.31 16.21
N VAL A 2 -16.48 11.50 15.91
CA VAL A 2 -16.08 11.17 14.53
C VAL A 2 -16.87 9.94 14.06
N PRO A 3 -17.57 9.98 12.90
CA PRO A 3 -18.25 8.82 12.34
C PRO A 3 -17.29 7.68 11.98
N LEU A 4 -17.69 6.43 12.19
CA LEU A 4 -16.82 5.25 11.98
C LEU A 4 -16.39 5.11 10.51
N GLU A 5 -17.29 5.42 9.58
CA GLU A 5 -17.06 5.40 8.13
C GLU A 5 -15.94 6.33 7.67
N ASN A 6 -15.57 7.31 8.49
CA ASN A 6 -14.50 8.28 8.23
C ASN A 6 -13.14 7.84 8.80
N ILE A 7 -13.05 6.62 9.34
CA ILE A 7 -11.81 6.07 9.90
C ILE A 7 -11.12 5.19 8.86
N HIS A 8 -9.84 5.47 8.63
CA HIS A 8 -8.94 4.65 7.83
C HIS A 8 -7.63 4.50 8.60
N LEU A 9 -7.22 3.27 8.86
CA LEU A 9 -5.95 2.98 9.53
C LEU A 9 -4.88 2.64 8.49
N ILE A 10 -3.70 3.23 8.61
CA ILE A 10 -2.57 2.97 7.71
C ILE A 10 -1.38 2.60 8.59
N GLY A 11 -0.70 1.51 8.25
CA GLY A 11 0.45 1.02 9.02
C GLY A 11 1.57 0.56 8.10
N HIS A 12 2.79 1.05 8.35
CA HIS A 12 4.01 0.61 7.65
C HIS A 12 4.77 -0.42 8.47
N SER A 13 5.36 -1.43 7.83
CA SER A 13 6.21 -2.42 8.48
C SER A 13 5.48 -3.13 9.63
N LEU A 14 6.03 -3.10 10.86
CA LEU A 14 5.36 -3.59 12.07
C LEU A 14 4.03 -2.85 12.35
N GLY A 15 3.95 -1.57 11.97
CA GLY A 15 2.74 -0.76 12.07
C GLY A 15 1.56 -1.35 11.32
N ALA A 16 1.78 -2.08 10.22
CA ALA A 16 0.71 -2.79 9.51
C ALA A 16 0.02 -3.83 10.42
N HIS A 17 0.80 -4.53 11.25
CA HIS A 17 0.28 -5.48 12.22
C HIS A 17 -0.37 -4.80 13.42
N ILE A 18 0.15 -3.64 13.85
CA ILE A 18 -0.48 -2.83 14.90
C ILE A 18 -1.88 -2.40 14.46
N VAL A 19 -2.06 -1.91 13.23
CA VAL A 19 -3.39 -1.50 12.74
C VAL A 19 -4.33 -2.70 12.53
N GLY A 20 -3.80 -3.87 12.14
CA GLY A 20 -4.55 -5.13 12.09
C GLY A 20 -5.08 -5.56 13.47
N ALA A 21 -4.19 -5.60 14.46
CA ALA A 21 -4.56 -5.88 15.84
C ALA A 21 -5.57 -4.86 16.39
N THR A 22 -5.41 -3.58 16.03
CA THR A 22 -6.33 -2.50 16.38
C THR A 22 -7.73 -2.73 15.80
N GLY A 23 -7.83 -3.05 14.50
CA GLY A 23 -9.11 -3.35 13.85
C GLY A 23 -9.83 -4.54 14.46
N ARG A 24 -9.06 -5.60 14.78
CA ARG A 24 -9.58 -6.81 15.45
C ARG A 24 -10.09 -6.51 16.85
N TYR A 25 -9.29 -5.84 17.67
CA TYR A 25 -9.68 -5.45 19.02
C TYR A 25 -10.91 -4.53 19.02
N PHE A 26 -10.99 -3.60 18.06
CA PHE A 26 -12.15 -2.74 17.89
C PHE A 26 -13.41 -3.55 17.58
N ASN A 27 -13.32 -4.56 16.72
CA ASN A 27 -14.45 -5.47 16.45
C ASN A 27 -14.84 -6.26 17.71
N GLU A 28 -13.89 -6.86 18.42
CA GLU A 28 -14.17 -7.58 19.67
C GLU A 28 -14.90 -6.72 20.71
N LYS A 29 -14.60 -5.41 20.78
CA LYS A 29 -15.22 -4.49 21.74
C LYS A 29 -16.55 -3.90 21.29
N THR A 30 -16.78 -3.77 20.00
CA THR A 30 -17.91 -2.99 19.47
C THR A 30 -18.86 -3.78 18.57
N GLY A 31 -18.46 -4.97 18.14
CA GLY A 31 -19.15 -5.74 17.09
C GLY A 31 -19.10 -5.09 15.71
N LYS A 32 -18.25 -4.07 15.51
CA LYS A 32 -18.14 -3.30 14.25
C LYS A 32 -16.75 -3.42 13.67
N LEU A 33 -16.67 -3.45 12.34
CA LEU A 33 -15.40 -3.39 11.60
C LEU A 33 -15.06 -1.96 11.21
N VAL A 34 -13.77 -1.62 11.33
CA VAL A 34 -13.25 -0.37 10.72
C VAL A 34 -13.38 -0.44 9.18
N PRO A 35 -13.65 0.69 8.51
CA PRO A 35 -13.92 0.68 7.06
C PRO A 35 -12.76 0.23 6.20
N ARG A 36 -11.53 0.64 6.52
CA ARG A 36 -10.35 0.37 5.71
C ARG A 36 -9.09 0.26 6.57
N ILE A 37 -8.26 -0.73 6.26
CA ILE A 37 -6.87 -0.80 6.70
C ILE A 37 -5.97 -0.84 5.46
N THR A 38 -4.93 -0.01 5.42
CA THR A 38 -3.86 -0.12 4.42
C THR A 38 -2.57 -0.57 5.07
N GLY A 39 -2.02 -1.69 4.59
CA GLY A 39 -0.72 -2.21 5.00
C GLY A 39 0.38 -1.81 4.02
N LEU A 40 1.36 -1.05 4.50
CA LEU A 40 2.50 -0.60 3.69
C LEU A 40 3.71 -1.48 4.02
N ASP A 41 4.03 -2.39 3.10
CA ASP A 41 5.05 -3.42 3.22
C ASP A 41 5.09 -4.11 4.60
N PRO A 42 4.03 -4.87 4.98
CA PRO A 42 3.90 -5.44 6.31
C PRO A 42 5.12 -6.28 6.70
N ALA A 43 5.65 -6.07 7.90
CA ALA A 43 6.90 -6.70 8.33
C ALA A 43 6.79 -8.23 8.33
N LYS A 44 7.86 -8.90 7.90
CA LYS A 44 8.03 -10.32 8.16
C LYS A 44 8.17 -10.51 9.68
N PRO A 45 7.52 -11.54 10.28
CA PRO A 45 7.66 -11.77 11.72
C PRO A 45 9.13 -11.90 12.11
N CYS A 46 9.56 -11.13 13.12
CA CYS A 46 10.85 -11.28 13.80
C CYS A 46 10.71 -12.02 15.13
N PHE A 47 9.56 -12.65 15.39
CA PHE A 47 9.27 -13.26 16.69
C PHE A 47 9.72 -14.72 16.71
N ASN A 48 10.40 -15.10 17.80
CA ASN A 48 10.86 -16.46 18.08
C ASN A 48 9.72 -17.49 18.02
N GLU A 49 10.09 -18.75 17.78
CA GLU A 49 9.18 -19.91 17.90
C GLU A 49 8.38 -19.83 19.21
N GLY A 50 7.04 -19.85 19.10
CA GLY A 50 6.12 -19.93 20.25
C GLY A 50 5.16 -18.75 20.45
N HIS A 51 5.45 -17.56 19.90
CA HIS A 51 4.53 -16.40 20.00
C HIS A 51 4.09 -15.93 18.61
N VAL A 52 2.94 -16.44 18.16
CA VAL A 52 2.28 -15.93 16.95
C VAL A 52 1.45 -14.71 17.36
N LEU A 53 2.02 -13.50 17.27
CA LEU A 53 1.15 -12.34 17.12
C LEU A 53 0.33 -12.58 15.85
N SER A 54 -1.00 -12.64 15.99
CA SER A 54 -1.90 -12.65 14.86
C SER A 54 -1.76 -11.29 14.18
N GLY A 55 -0.82 -11.23 13.22
CA GLY A 55 -0.53 -10.03 12.45
C GLY A 55 -1.74 -9.56 11.65
N LEU A 56 -1.52 -8.63 10.72
CA LEU A 56 -2.57 -8.19 9.82
C LEU A 56 -3.10 -9.37 9.00
N GLN A 57 -4.42 -9.54 8.99
CA GLN A 57 -5.10 -10.60 8.23
C GLN A 57 -6.46 -10.13 7.70
N ARG A 58 -6.94 -10.81 6.65
CA ARG A 58 -8.30 -10.63 6.14
C ARG A 58 -9.33 -10.72 7.27
N GLY A 59 -10.28 -9.78 7.28
CA GLY A 59 -11.32 -9.69 8.31
C GLY A 59 -11.02 -8.74 9.48
N ASP A 60 -9.80 -8.21 9.60
CA ASP A 60 -9.49 -7.17 10.60
C ASP A 60 -10.17 -5.82 10.28
N ALA A 61 -10.65 -5.64 9.04
CA ALA A 61 -11.44 -4.50 8.57
C ALA A 61 -12.44 -4.93 7.49
N LYS A 62 -13.34 -4.02 7.08
CA LYS A 62 -14.26 -4.26 5.94
C LYS A 62 -13.51 -4.39 4.61
N PHE A 63 -12.36 -3.72 4.49
CA PHE A 63 -11.51 -3.75 3.32
C PHE A 63 -10.04 -3.56 3.72
N ILE A 64 -9.17 -4.41 3.19
CA ILE A 64 -7.73 -4.36 3.46
C ILE A 64 -6.95 -4.30 2.14
N ASP A 65 -6.19 -3.24 1.91
CA ASP A 65 -5.28 -3.11 0.77
C ASP A 65 -3.82 -3.09 1.21
N ILE A 66 -2.97 -3.85 0.51
CA ILE A 66 -1.55 -4.01 0.84
C ILE A 66 -0.68 -3.56 -0.32
N ILE A 67 0.40 -2.84 -0.02
CA ILE A 67 1.46 -2.50 -0.98
C ILE A 67 2.73 -3.22 -0.55
N HIS A 68 3.23 -4.16 -1.36
CA HIS A 68 4.47 -4.89 -1.13
C HIS A 68 5.61 -4.23 -1.88
N SER A 69 6.62 -3.70 -1.19
CA SER A 69 7.77 -3.04 -1.81
C SER A 69 9.12 -3.69 -1.51
N ASN A 70 9.19 -4.56 -0.49
CA ASN A 70 10.36 -5.39 -0.23
C ASN A 70 9.95 -6.85 0.12
N PRO A 71 9.19 -7.52 -0.78
CA PRO A 71 8.59 -8.82 -0.50
C PRO A 71 9.65 -9.92 -0.26
N GLY A 72 9.56 -10.58 0.90
CA GLY A 72 10.39 -11.74 1.25
C GLY A 72 11.68 -11.40 2.01
N VAL A 73 12.02 -10.11 2.14
CA VAL A 73 13.20 -9.64 2.88
C VAL A 73 12.76 -9.00 4.21
N LEU A 74 12.42 -7.70 4.23
CA LEU A 74 11.83 -7.04 5.39
C LEU A 74 10.30 -7.16 5.38
N GLY A 75 9.68 -7.09 4.20
CA GLY A 75 8.25 -7.26 4.01
C GLY A 75 7.85 -8.73 3.82
N LYS A 76 6.59 -9.06 4.12
CA LYS A 76 6.02 -10.37 3.75
C LYS A 76 5.80 -10.45 2.24
N ARG A 77 6.08 -11.61 1.67
CA ARG A 77 5.86 -11.91 0.25
C ARG A 77 4.42 -12.31 -0.05
N GLU A 78 3.86 -13.15 0.82
CA GLU A 78 2.54 -13.74 0.61
C GLU A 78 1.42 -12.71 0.76
N PRO A 79 0.35 -12.82 -0.05
CA PRO A 79 -0.79 -11.93 0.03
C PRO A 79 -1.51 -12.10 1.37
N MET A 80 -1.98 -10.99 1.94
CA MET A 80 -2.69 -10.97 3.23
C MET A 80 -3.87 -10.01 3.29
N GLY A 81 -4.00 -9.11 2.31
CA GLY A 81 -5.12 -8.19 2.20
C GLY A 81 -6.29 -8.78 1.44
N ASP A 82 -7.39 -8.02 1.37
CA ASP A 82 -8.42 -8.23 0.36
C ASP A 82 -7.82 -8.07 -1.04
N VAL A 83 -7.01 -7.02 -1.23
CA VAL A 83 -6.18 -6.78 -2.42
C VAL A 83 -4.73 -6.56 -2.04
N ASP A 84 -3.82 -7.14 -2.82
CA ASP A 84 -2.37 -7.05 -2.62
C ASP A 84 -1.71 -6.53 -3.90
N PHE A 85 -0.95 -5.44 -3.80
CA PHE A 85 -0.25 -4.80 -4.91
C PHE A 85 1.25 -5.06 -4.84
N TYR A 86 1.85 -5.34 -5.99
CA TYR A 86 3.27 -5.65 -6.16
C TYR A 86 3.90 -4.72 -7.20
N PRO A 87 4.28 -3.48 -6.83
CA PRO A 87 4.87 -2.51 -7.75
C PRO A 87 6.28 -2.93 -8.14
N GLY A 88 6.51 -3.13 -9.43
CA GLY A 88 7.76 -3.71 -9.95
C GLY A 88 7.86 -5.23 -9.78
N GLY A 89 6.85 -5.88 -9.22
CA GLY A 89 6.77 -7.33 -9.08
C GLY A 89 7.24 -7.87 -7.72
N LEU A 90 7.80 -9.08 -7.73
CA LEU A 90 8.25 -9.80 -6.53
C LEU A 90 9.76 -9.65 -6.27
N ASP A 91 10.44 -8.78 -7.03
CA ASP A 91 11.84 -8.45 -6.75
C ASP A 91 11.88 -7.63 -5.45
N PRO A 92 12.63 -8.06 -4.42
CA PRO A 92 12.73 -7.31 -3.19
C PRO A 92 13.44 -5.97 -3.33
N LEU A 93 14.16 -5.69 -4.43
CA LEU A 93 14.82 -4.41 -4.66
C LEU A 93 14.15 -3.69 -5.85
N PRO A 94 13.17 -2.81 -5.60
CA PRO A 94 12.60 -1.96 -6.65
C PRO A 94 13.69 -1.13 -7.34
N LYS A 95 13.44 -0.80 -8.62
CA LYS A 95 14.31 0.09 -9.38
C LYS A 95 14.53 1.41 -8.63
N GLY A 96 15.76 1.90 -8.63
CA GLY A 96 16.15 3.13 -7.93
C GLY A 96 16.44 2.95 -6.43
N CYS A 97 16.38 1.74 -5.88
CA CYS A 97 16.86 1.43 -4.54
C CYS A 97 18.11 0.56 -4.57
N LEU A 98 19.11 0.91 -3.76
CA LEU A 98 20.37 0.15 -3.63
C LEU A 98 20.41 -0.74 -2.36
N HIS A 99 19.52 -0.49 -1.40
CA HIS A 99 19.50 -1.19 -0.11
C HIS A 99 18.07 -1.48 0.35
N VAL A 100 17.93 -2.49 1.22
CA VAL A 100 16.64 -3.01 1.71
C VAL A 100 15.80 -1.96 2.44
N VAL A 101 16.43 -1.00 3.11
CA VAL A 101 15.71 0.08 3.82
C VAL A 101 15.01 1.01 2.83
N CYS A 102 15.66 1.35 1.70
CA CYS A 102 15.02 2.10 0.62
C CYS A 102 13.85 1.32 0.04
N ALA A 103 14.05 0.03 -0.28
CA ALA A 103 13.01 -0.82 -0.84
C ALA A 103 11.79 -0.93 0.10
N HIS A 104 12.03 -1.09 1.41
CA HIS A 104 10.99 -1.14 2.42
C HIS A 104 10.26 0.20 2.58
N GLY A 105 10.96 1.33 2.40
CA GLY A 105 10.38 2.67 2.42
C GLY A 105 9.50 3.00 1.21
N ARG A 106 9.73 2.35 0.06
CA ARG A 106 8.98 2.63 -1.18
C ARG A 106 7.47 2.47 -1.04
N ALA A 107 6.98 1.56 -0.19
CA ALA A 107 5.54 1.39 0.00
C ALA A 107 4.84 2.67 0.51
N TRP A 108 5.42 3.38 1.48
CA TRP A 108 4.79 4.62 1.96
C TRP A 108 5.02 5.78 1.02
N GLU A 109 6.13 5.81 0.27
CA GLU A 109 6.37 6.84 -0.75
C GLU A 109 5.39 6.72 -1.93
N TYR A 110 5.14 5.50 -2.42
CA TYR A 110 4.13 5.24 -3.45
C TYR A 110 2.73 5.63 -2.97
N TYR A 111 2.38 5.26 -1.74
CA TYR A 111 1.10 5.63 -1.17
C TYR A 111 0.97 7.16 -1.05
N ALA A 112 1.98 7.84 -0.52
CA ALA A 112 1.99 9.30 -0.37
C ALA A 112 1.84 10.01 -1.73
N GLU A 113 2.53 9.53 -2.77
CA GLU A 113 2.40 10.09 -4.12
C GLU A 113 0.97 9.97 -4.67
N SER A 114 0.29 8.84 -4.40
CA SER A 114 -1.09 8.59 -4.83
C SER A 114 -2.15 9.47 -4.16
N VAL A 115 -1.82 10.10 -3.02
CA VAL A 115 -2.74 10.94 -2.23
C VAL A 115 -2.85 12.35 -2.80
N TYR A 116 -1.83 12.84 -3.51
CA TYR A 116 -1.85 14.20 -4.05
C TYR A 116 -3.01 14.36 -5.06
N PRO A 117 -3.73 15.49 -5.04
CA PRO A 117 -4.89 15.68 -5.90
C PRO A 117 -4.57 15.44 -7.38
N GLY A 118 -5.31 14.58 -8.04
CA GLY A 118 -5.05 14.27 -9.44
C GLY A 118 -3.88 13.30 -9.71
N ASN A 119 -3.26 12.73 -8.68
CA ASN A 119 -2.32 11.61 -8.79
C ASN A 119 -2.96 10.26 -8.48
N GLU A 120 -4.27 10.22 -8.22
CA GLU A 120 -5.00 9.04 -7.76
C GLU A 120 -4.91 7.86 -8.74
N LEU A 121 -4.67 8.15 -10.02
CA LEU A 121 -4.58 7.18 -11.11
C LEU A 121 -3.14 7.00 -11.64
N ASN A 122 -2.12 7.45 -10.90
CA ASN A 122 -0.73 7.35 -11.37
C ASN A 122 -0.16 5.93 -11.24
N PHE A 123 -0.72 5.12 -10.34
CA PHE A 123 -0.28 3.75 -10.06
C PHE A 123 -1.31 2.73 -10.54
N MET A 124 -1.44 2.60 -11.86
CA MET A 124 -2.37 1.65 -12.47
C MET A 124 -1.76 0.25 -12.50
N GLY A 125 -2.46 -0.71 -11.90
CA GLY A 125 -2.07 -2.12 -11.87
C GLY A 125 -3.14 -3.04 -12.41
N LYS A 126 -2.74 -4.24 -12.80
CA LYS A 126 -3.64 -5.23 -13.37
C LYS A 126 -3.61 -6.51 -12.54
N ARG A 127 -4.77 -7.15 -12.41
CA ARG A 127 -4.87 -8.44 -11.72
C ARG A 127 -3.99 -9.46 -12.44
N CYS A 128 -3.01 -10.00 -11.74
CA CYS A 128 -2.11 -10.97 -12.36
C CYS A 128 -1.45 -11.91 -11.36
N THR A 129 -0.70 -12.88 -11.89
CA THR A 129 0.06 -13.85 -11.10
C THR A 129 1.56 -13.58 -11.09
N SER A 130 2.08 -12.77 -12.02
CA SER A 130 3.49 -12.36 -12.04
C SER A 130 3.72 -11.10 -12.89
N GLN A 131 4.85 -10.43 -12.63
CA GLN A 131 5.31 -9.27 -13.40
C GLN A 131 5.55 -9.63 -14.88
N THR A 132 6.12 -10.79 -15.17
CA THR A 132 6.37 -11.23 -16.56
C THR A 132 5.08 -11.32 -17.37
N ARG A 133 4.00 -11.86 -16.77
CA ARG A 133 2.70 -11.92 -17.46
C ARG A 133 2.09 -10.54 -17.70
N LEU A 134 2.35 -9.59 -16.81
CA LEU A 134 1.94 -8.19 -17.00
C LEU A 134 2.65 -7.61 -18.23
N LEU A 135 3.97 -7.73 -18.28
CA LEU A 135 4.80 -7.24 -19.38
C LEU A 135 4.47 -7.91 -20.72
N ASP A 136 4.10 -9.19 -20.69
CA ASP A 136 3.66 -9.94 -21.87
C ASP A 136 2.21 -9.62 -22.31
N ASN A 137 1.50 -8.72 -21.63
CA ASN A 137 0.07 -8.43 -21.85
C ASN A 137 -0.85 -9.65 -21.69
N LYS A 138 -0.49 -10.60 -20.83
CA LYS A 138 -1.22 -11.87 -20.59
C LYS A 138 -2.11 -11.86 -19.34
N CYS A 139 -2.32 -10.70 -18.72
CA CYS A 139 -3.18 -10.53 -17.56
C CYS A 139 -4.59 -10.08 -17.97
N PRO A 140 -5.66 -10.72 -17.45
CA PRO A 140 -7.04 -10.39 -17.79
C PRO A 140 -7.52 -9.11 -17.09
N GLY A 141 -8.69 -8.61 -17.51
CA GLY A 141 -9.40 -7.52 -16.83
C GLY A 141 -8.90 -6.11 -17.19
N MET A 142 -9.43 -5.12 -16.49
CA MET A 142 -9.03 -3.72 -16.60
C MET A 142 -7.97 -3.37 -15.56
N GLU A 143 -7.21 -2.32 -15.83
CA GLU A 143 -6.32 -1.72 -14.83
C GLU A 143 -7.11 -1.07 -13.71
N GLN A 144 -6.52 -1.03 -12.53
CA GLN A 144 -7.11 -0.52 -11.29
C GLN A 144 -6.05 0.27 -10.52
N PRO A 145 -6.44 1.38 -9.87
CA PRO A 145 -5.48 2.21 -9.14
C PRO A 145 -5.04 1.53 -7.84
N MET A 146 -3.74 1.58 -7.57
CA MET A 146 -3.15 1.31 -6.27
C MET A 146 -3.13 2.58 -5.40
N GLY A 147 -3.24 2.42 -4.09
CA GLY A 147 -3.04 3.50 -3.12
C GLY A 147 -4.35 4.17 -2.72
N TYR A 148 -4.37 5.50 -2.68
CA TYR A 148 -5.49 6.25 -2.10
C TYR A 148 -6.85 5.92 -2.73
N ALA A 149 -6.92 5.84 -4.06
CA ALA A 149 -8.15 5.66 -4.82
C ALA A 149 -8.50 4.20 -5.18
N VAL A 150 -7.87 3.22 -4.53
CA VAL A 150 -8.22 1.81 -4.75
C VAL A 150 -9.71 1.54 -4.48
N PRO A 151 -10.42 0.84 -5.39
CA PRO A 151 -11.81 0.43 -5.15
C PRO A 151 -11.91 -0.56 -4.00
N ARG A 152 -12.93 -0.41 -3.14
CA ARG A 152 -13.05 -1.18 -1.88
C ARG A 152 -13.61 -2.60 -2.08
N GLU A 153 -14.15 -2.87 -3.25
CA GLU A 153 -14.62 -4.17 -3.73
C GLU A 153 -13.51 -5.00 -4.39
N LEU A 154 -12.33 -4.42 -4.59
CA LEU A 154 -11.22 -5.07 -5.28
C LEU A 154 -10.69 -6.25 -4.46
N ARG A 155 -10.34 -7.35 -5.12
CA ARG A 155 -9.82 -8.56 -4.47
C ARG A 155 -8.64 -9.18 -5.20
N GLY A 156 -7.72 -9.86 -4.53
CA GLY A 156 -6.63 -10.62 -5.16
C GLY A 156 -5.40 -9.79 -5.52
N ASN A 157 -4.52 -10.34 -6.36
CA ASN A 157 -3.17 -9.82 -6.53
C ASN A 157 -3.04 -8.97 -7.79
N TYR A 158 -2.44 -7.79 -7.65
CA TYR A 158 -2.26 -6.80 -8.70
C TYR A 158 -0.78 -6.49 -8.88
N PHE A 159 -0.35 -6.45 -10.14
CA PHE A 159 1.00 -6.12 -10.54
C PHE A 159 0.97 -4.83 -11.35
N LEU A 160 2.01 -4.02 -11.21
CA LEU A 160 2.12 -2.73 -11.87
C LEU A 160 3.58 -2.36 -12.09
N GLU A 161 3.82 -1.53 -13.10
CA GLU A 161 5.12 -0.93 -13.34
C GLU A 161 5.27 0.39 -12.59
N VAL A 162 6.48 0.68 -12.15
CA VAL A 162 6.86 1.94 -11.48
C VAL A 162 8.15 2.50 -12.08
N ASN A 163 8.37 3.80 -11.92
CA ASN A 163 9.62 4.47 -12.26
C ASN A 163 10.66 4.28 -11.14
N GLU A 164 11.93 4.51 -11.48
CA GLU A 164 13.06 4.40 -10.53
C GLU A 164 13.16 5.59 -9.57
N ALA A 165 12.66 6.75 -9.98
CA ALA A 165 12.73 8.00 -9.24
C ALA A 165 11.37 8.69 -9.24
N ALA A 166 11.16 9.57 -8.28
CA ALA A 166 9.93 10.34 -8.19
C ALA A 166 9.73 11.21 -9.46
N PRO A 167 8.50 11.29 -9.98
CA PRO A 167 7.33 10.53 -9.56
C PRO A 167 7.39 9.06 -9.98
N PHE A 168 7.06 8.18 -9.04
CA PHE A 168 7.17 6.74 -9.19
C PHE A 168 6.03 6.15 -10.03
N GLY A 169 4.84 6.73 -9.99
CA GLY A 169 3.71 6.26 -10.78
C GLY A 169 3.95 6.45 -12.28
N LYS A 170 3.69 5.41 -13.09
CA LYS A 170 3.82 5.49 -14.55
C LYS A 170 2.85 6.48 -15.20
N GLY A 171 1.69 6.69 -14.59
CA GLY A 171 0.70 7.69 -15.04
C GLY A 171 1.01 9.12 -14.58
N ALA A 172 2.10 9.35 -13.85
CA ALA A 172 2.38 10.65 -13.26
C ALA A 172 2.79 11.72 -14.28
N ASN A 173 2.21 12.91 -14.14
CA ASN A 173 2.60 14.10 -14.90
C ASN A 173 3.48 15.03 -14.04
N LYS A 174 4.74 15.21 -14.46
CA LYS A 174 5.73 16.04 -13.74
C LYS A 174 5.30 17.51 -13.59
N GLU A 175 4.61 18.08 -14.58
CA GLU A 175 4.15 19.48 -14.52
C GLU A 175 3.07 19.66 -13.44
N LYS A 176 2.18 18.67 -13.32
CA LYS A 176 1.12 18.65 -12.31
C LYS A 176 1.68 18.52 -10.89
N LEU A 177 2.70 17.67 -10.70
CA LEU A 177 3.41 17.54 -9.43
C LEU A 177 4.16 18.82 -9.05
N ALA A 178 4.80 19.50 -10.00
CA ALA A 178 5.47 20.78 -9.75
C ALA A 178 4.47 21.86 -9.32
N ALA A 179 3.28 21.89 -9.94
CA ALA A 179 2.20 22.79 -9.53
C ALA A 179 1.66 22.50 -8.12
N GLN A 180 1.92 21.30 -7.58
CA GLN A 180 1.50 20.85 -6.26
C GLN A 180 2.63 20.78 -5.24
N ALA A 181 3.83 21.29 -5.57
CA ALA A 181 4.98 21.24 -4.68
C ALA A 181 4.72 21.93 -3.31
N ASN A 182 3.77 22.86 -3.27
CA ASN A 182 3.37 23.57 -2.04
C ASN A 182 2.14 22.95 -1.35
N CYS A 183 1.55 21.89 -1.90
CA CYS A 183 0.38 21.24 -1.33
C CYS A 183 0.75 20.61 0.02
N GLY A 184 0.03 20.97 1.09
CA GLY A 184 0.29 20.46 2.43
C GLY A 184 1.41 21.18 3.20
N LEU A 185 2.08 22.17 2.60
CA LEU A 185 2.97 23.07 3.34
C LEU A 185 2.12 24.08 4.12
N CYS A 186 2.31 24.12 5.44
CA CYS A 186 1.78 25.21 6.24
C CYS A 186 2.44 26.52 5.78
N PRO A 187 1.68 27.60 5.52
CA PRO A 187 2.29 28.88 5.23
C PRO A 187 3.19 29.29 6.39
N GLU A 188 4.40 29.78 6.08
CA GLU A 188 5.31 30.27 7.11
C GLU A 188 4.59 31.34 7.94
N ARG A 189 4.61 31.19 9.27
CA ARG A 189 4.08 32.21 10.17
C ARG A 189 4.89 33.48 9.91
N LYS A 190 4.27 34.50 9.31
CA LYS A 190 4.81 35.85 9.32
C LYS A 190 4.99 36.25 10.78
N GLN A 191 6.24 36.41 11.22
CA GLN A 191 6.59 37.02 12.50
C GLN A 191 6.19 38.49 12.51
#